data_AF-A0A5S3PU12-F1
#
_entry.id   AF-A0A5S3PU12-F1
#
_cell.length_a   1.000
_cell.length_b   1.000
_cell.length_c   1.000
_cell.angle_alpha   90.00
_cell.angle_beta   90.00
_cell.angle_gamma   90.00
#
_symmetry.space_group_name_H-M   'P 1'
#
loop_
_entity.id
_entity.type
_entity.pdbx_description
1 polymer ?
#
loop_
_entity_poly.entity_id
_entity_poly.type
_entity_poly.pdbx_seq_one_letter_code
_entity_poly.pdbx_strand_id
1 'polypeptide(L)'
;MKYFTVTIFLLFMTKSFSQKEIISFDTNGLNQVNMVKNPFKEFIGEWTLKDNKWIQNWGNSTDTLAIPKHHTISTQINTTNSLFSIIDGPEPNGHIFWSYNPVTKKINHLSSFGELRAGVGEGSISKNGDITLKIFFEGEPKDTYRVYNYRWISKNEYHMKSVQFDASDNPTGLFYEGHFVRLDEGNLKNQIEEILVVLDDTEISVEEQLKVYADDVVHMAPGYELNIGTKALGNFLKNQKELGVVKMKHEIFEFERLGSLVIMRGEVRGTFHPKNETTPREFRTKNLFVFEVFLNELKINKVIYNSSPIEKQL
;
A
#
# COMPACT_ATOMS: atom_id res chain seq x y z
N MET A 1 33.34 41.34 30.74
CA MET A 1 33.47 40.08 31.50
C MET A 1 32.20 39.93 32.34
N LYS A 2 31.34 38.92 32.24
CA LYS A 2 31.47 37.53 31.77
C LYS A 2 30.07 36.99 31.35
N TYR A 3 30.08 36.31 30.20
CA TYR A 3 29.27 35.18 29.72
C TYR A 3 27.73 35.21 29.72
N PHE A 4 27.21 35.35 28.50
CA PHE A 4 25.88 34.96 28.04
C PHE A 4 25.92 33.46 27.71
N THR A 5 25.17 32.62 28.42
CA THR A 5 25.05 31.18 28.08
C THR A 5 23.79 31.00 27.24
N VAL A 6 23.95 30.88 25.91
CA VAL A 6 22.87 30.46 25.02
C VAL A 6 22.93 28.93 24.92
N THR A 7 21.95 28.26 25.50
CA THR A 7 21.73 26.83 25.31
C THR A 7 21.02 26.65 23.97
N ILE A 8 21.76 26.22 22.94
CA ILE A 8 21.20 25.80 21.66
C ILE A 8 20.57 24.42 21.85
N PHE A 9 19.25 24.36 21.76
CA PHE A 9 18.48 23.11 21.74
C PHE A 9 18.50 22.58 20.30
N LEU A 10 19.37 21.61 20.02
CA LEU A 10 19.40 20.92 18.73
C LEU A 10 18.22 19.94 18.66
N LEU A 11 17.14 20.34 17.98
CA LEU A 11 16.07 19.43 17.58
C LEU A 11 16.59 18.48 16.50
N PHE A 12 16.90 17.25 16.90
CA PHE A 12 17.10 16.15 15.96
C PHE A 12 15.75 15.81 15.31
N MET A 13 15.50 16.38 14.13
CA MET A 13 14.49 15.89 13.20
C MET A 13 14.97 14.54 12.65
N THR A 14 14.62 13.43 13.30
CA THR A 14 14.77 12.11 12.70
C THR A 14 13.77 11.99 11.56
N LYS A 15 14.23 12.22 10.33
CA LYS A 15 13.48 11.84 9.14
C LYS A 15 13.39 10.32 9.14
N SER A 16 12.26 9.77 9.56
CA SER A 16 11.92 8.37 9.32
C SER A 16 11.83 8.19 7.80
N PHE A 17 12.84 7.55 7.22
CA PHE A 17 12.80 7.12 5.83
C PHE A 17 12.10 5.76 5.79
N SER A 18 10.84 5.74 5.36
CA SER A 18 10.17 4.50 4.93
C SER A 18 10.83 4.02 3.63
N GLN A 19 10.90 2.69 3.46
CA GLN A 19 11.58 2.05 2.35
C GLN A 19 10.91 2.41 1.02
N LYS A 20 11.65 3.05 0.10
CA LYS A 20 11.16 3.42 -1.24
C LYS A 20 11.34 2.33 -2.30
N GLU A 21 12.17 1.32 -2.03
CA GLU A 21 12.54 0.30 -3.02
C GLU A 21 11.77 -1.01 -2.79
N ILE A 22 11.17 -1.51 -3.87
CA ILE A 22 10.46 -2.79 -3.90
C ILE A 22 11.48 -3.92 -3.73
N ILE A 23 11.31 -4.73 -2.69
CA ILE A 23 12.02 -6.02 -2.59
C ILE A 23 11.34 -6.99 -3.54
N SER A 24 11.97 -7.22 -4.70
CA SER A 24 11.55 -8.29 -5.62
C SER A 24 12.33 -9.57 -5.28
N PHE A 25 11.60 -10.67 -5.07
CA PHE A 25 12.20 -11.99 -4.92
C PHE A 25 12.05 -12.74 -6.24
N ASP A 26 13.17 -13.16 -6.82
CA ASP A 26 13.13 -14.04 -7.99
C ASP A 26 12.62 -15.42 -7.55
N THR A 27 11.52 -15.87 -8.15
CA THR A 27 10.81 -17.09 -7.72
C THR A 27 11.30 -18.33 -8.47
N ASN A 28 12.61 -18.45 -8.74
CA ASN A 28 13.31 -19.62 -9.29
C ASN A 28 12.44 -20.63 -10.09
N GLY A 29 11.64 -20.14 -11.04
CA GLY A 29 10.82 -20.99 -11.92
C GLY A 29 9.78 -21.89 -11.24
N LEU A 30 9.03 -21.43 -10.22
CA LEU A 30 7.85 -22.15 -9.68
C LEU A 30 6.71 -22.25 -10.71
N ASN A 31 6.91 -23.07 -11.75
CA ASN A 31 5.87 -23.57 -12.63
C ASN A 31 5.21 -24.78 -11.97
N GLN A 32 3.96 -24.59 -11.53
CA GLN A 32 2.96 -25.63 -11.23
C GLN A 32 3.46 -26.88 -10.47
N VAL A 33 3.36 -26.87 -9.14
CA VAL A 33 3.41 -28.10 -8.33
C VAL A 33 2.20 -28.11 -7.38
N ASN A 34 1.36 -29.14 -7.54
CA ASN A 34 0.22 -29.59 -6.72
C ASN A 34 -0.28 -28.67 -5.59
N MET A 35 -1.58 -28.33 -5.67
CA MET A 35 -2.36 -27.46 -4.78
C MET A 35 -2.37 -27.88 -3.30
N VAL A 36 -1.24 -27.88 -2.61
CA VAL A 36 -1.24 -27.67 -1.15
C VAL A 36 -1.52 -26.19 -0.96
N LYS A 37 -2.80 -25.89 -0.75
CA LYS A 37 -3.30 -24.56 -0.48
C LYS A 37 -2.54 -23.99 0.72
N ASN A 38 -1.80 -22.90 0.51
CA ASN A 38 -1.03 -22.26 1.58
C ASN A 38 -1.94 -22.02 2.79
N PRO A 39 -1.62 -22.56 3.98
CA PRO A 39 -2.46 -22.40 5.16
C PRO A 39 -2.65 -20.92 5.54
N PHE A 40 -1.72 -20.07 5.13
CA PHE A 40 -1.73 -18.63 5.39
C PHE A 40 -2.31 -17.80 4.24
N LYS A 41 -2.88 -18.41 3.21
CA LYS A 41 -3.35 -17.69 2.01
C LYS A 41 -4.26 -16.49 2.30
N GLU A 42 -5.07 -16.58 3.36
CA GLU A 42 -6.01 -15.51 3.70
C GLU A 42 -5.28 -14.29 4.24
N PHE A 43 -4.10 -14.47 4.85
CA PHE A 43 -3.23 -13.38 5.32
C PHE A 43 -2.43 -12.73 4.19
N ILE A 44 -2.29 -13.37 3.02
CA ILE A 44 -1.55 -12.79 1.89
C ILE A 44 -2.28 -11.55 1.38
N GLY A 45 -1.54 -10.46 1.15
CA GLY A 45 -2.04 -9.17 0.72
C GLY A 45 -1.59 -8.03 1.64
N GLU A 46 -2.18 -6.86 1.43
CA GLU A 46 -1.90 -5.65 2.20
C GLU A 46 -2.98 -5.39 3.26
N TRP A 47 -2.56 -4.95 4.44
CA TRP A 47 -3.41 -4.75 5.60
C TRP A 47 -3.13 -3.42 6.29
N THR A 48 -4.16 -2.84 6.90
CA THR A 48 -4.06 -1.65 7.74
C THR A 48 -4.91 -1.80 9.00
N LEU A 49 -4.70 -0.92 10.00
CA LEU A 49 -5.55 -0.87 11.18
C LEU A 49 -6.88 -0.20 10.85
N LYS A 50 -7.98 -0.87 11.19
CA LYS A 50 -9.33 -0.33 11.08
C LYS A 50 -9.45 0.93 11.94
N ASP A 51 -9.88 2.02 11.32
CA ASP A 51 -10.01 3.34 11.95
C ASP A 51 -8.71 3.84 12.60
N ASN A 52 -7.55 3.34 12.17
CA ASN A 52 -6.24 3.56 12.79
C ASN A 52 -6.19 3.17 14.29
N LYS A 53 -7.13 2.35 14.77
CA LYS A 53 -7.34 2.13 16.21
C LYS A 53 -6.49 0.98 16.75
N TRP A 54 -5.75 1.27 17.80
CA TRP A 54 -4.96 0.32 18.58
C TRP A 54 -5.33 0.38 20.05
N ILE A 55 -5.45 -0.75 20.73
CA ILE A 55 -5.79 -0.81 22.15
C ILE A 55 -4.66 -1.52 22.89
N GLN A 56 -4.24 -1.00 24.04
CA GLN A 56 -3.14 -1.58 24.80
C GLN A 56 -3.29 -1.37 26.32
N ASN A 57 -2.60 -2.19 27.09
CA ASN A 57 -2.41 -2.02 28.52
C ASN A 57 -0.97 -2.42 28.89
N TRP A 58 -0.25 -1.47 29.51
CA TRP A 58 1.14 -1.62 29.96
C TRP A 58 1.30 -1.63 31.49
N GLY A 59 0.21 -1.89 32.24
CA GLY A 59 0.22 -2.10 33.69
C GLY A 59 -0.56 -1.05 34.50
N ASN A 60 -0.90 0.09 33.89
CA ASN A 60 -1.60 1.19 34.58
C ASN A 60 -3.07 1.27 34.19
N SER A 61 -3.34 1.44 32.89
CA SER A 61 -4.68 1.60 32.32
C SER A 61 -4.76 0.96 30.94
N THR A 62 -5.98 0.72 30.49
CA THR A 62 -6.26 0.39 29.10
C THR A 62 -6.39 1.69 28.31
N ASP A 63 -5.52 1.87 27.32
CA ASP A 63 -5.47 3.04 26.46
C ASP A 63 -5.86 2.69 25.04
N THR A 64 -6.49 3.64 24.35
CA THR A 64 -6.72 3.57 22.89
C THR A 64 -5.84 4.59 22.21
N LEU A 65 -5.00 4.13 21.29
CA LEU A 65 -4.11 4.95 20.49
C LEU A 65 -4.57 4.97 19.03
N ALA A 66 -4.31 6.09 18.35
CA ALA A 66 -4.40 6.17 16.90
C ALA A 66 -3.01 5.93 16.31
N ILE A 67 -2.87 4.91 15.46
CA ILE A 67 -1.65 4.61 14.70
C ILE A 67 -1.98 4.86 13.22
N PRO A 68 -1.91 6.12 12.76
CA PRO A 68 -2.22 6.45 11.38
C PRO A 68 -1.20 5.79 10.45
N LYS A 69 -1.66 5.33 9.28
CA LYS A 69 -0.79 4.75 8.25
C LYS A 69 -0.06 3.48 8.68
N HIS A 70 -0.59 2.74 9.65
CA HIS A 70 -0.14 1.38 9.87
C HIS A 70 -0.31 0.58 8.57
N HIS A 71 0.75 -0.06 8.11
CA HIS A 71 0.71 -0.87 6.90
C HIS A 71 1.45 -2.18 7.11
N THR A 72 0.85 -3.28 6.65
CA THR A 72 1.46 -4.60 6.67
C THR A 72 1.30 -5.25 5.31
N ILE A 73 2.40 -5.68 4.74
CA ILE A 73 2.44 -6.42 3.48
C ILE A 73 2.80 -7.85 3.80
N SER A 74 1.92 -8.79 3.46
CA SER A 74 2.12 -10.21 3.71
C SER A 74 2.19 -10.97 2.40
N THR A 75 3.30 -11.68 2.18
CA THR A 75 3.57 -12.42 0.94
C THR A 75 3.95 -13.87 1.24
N GLN A 76 3.63 -14.75 0.30
CA GLN A 76 4.23 -16.08 0.30
C GLN A 76 5.68 -15.97 -0.18
N ILE A 77 6.62 -16.61 0.53
CA ILE A 77 8.02 -16.65 0.10
C ILE A 77 8.49 -18.10 -0.06
N ASN A 78 9.10 -18.41 -1.21
CA ASN A 78 9.78 -19.67 -1.57
C ASN A 78 8.93 -20.97 -1.53
N THR A 79 8.18 -21.24 -0.47
CA THR A 79 7.38 -22.47 -0.29
C THR A 79 5.90 -22.15 -0.11
N THR A 80 5.03 -23.12 -0.39
CA THR A 80 3.57 -22.98 -0.20
C THR A 80 3.15 -23.01 1.26
N ASN A 81 4.06 -23.17 2.21
CA ASN A 81 3.75 -23.25 3.65
C ASN A 81 4.39 -22.12 4.44
N SER A 82 4.74 -21.02 3.79
CA SER A 82 5.39 -19.87 4.43
C SER A 82 4.65 -18.57 4.15
N LEU A 83 4.81 -17.65 5.09
CA LEU A 83 4.36 -16.27 5.00
C LEU A 83 5.50 -15.37 5.50
N PHE A 84 5.78 -14.30 4.78
CA PHE A 84 6.63 -13.22 5.23
C PHE A 84 5.81 -11.94 5.25
N SER A 85 5.80 -11.26 6.38
CA SER A 85 5.10 -10.00 6.57
C SER A 85 6.08 -8.90 6.88
N ILE A 86 5.95 -7.77 6.20
CA ILE A 86 6.66 -6.52 6.49
C ILE A 86 5.65 -5.59 7.15
N ILE A 87 6.02 -4.98 8.27
CA ILE A 87 5.25 -3.94 8.95
C ILE A 87 6.03 -2.64 8.72
N ASP A 88 5.49 -1.79 7.83
CA ASP A 88 6.10 -0.53 7.38
C ASP A 88 5.15 0.63 7.68
N GLY A 89 5.15 1.09 8.93
CA GLY A 89 4.25 2.13 9.42
C GLY A 89 4.98 3.09 10.35
N PRO A 90 4.26 3.82 11.22
CA PRO A 90 4.90 4.47 12.35
C PRO A 90 5.68 3.43 13.18
N GLU A 91 6.87 3.79 13.64
CA GLU A 91 7.73 2.91 14.43
C GLU A 91 6.98 2.28 15.62
N PRO A 92 7.28 1.01 15.98
CA PRO A 92 8.39 0.22 15.47
C PRO A 92 8.08 -0.49 14.14
N ASN A 93 8.93 -0.27 13.13
CA ASN A 93 8.95 -1.06 11.91
C ASN A 93 9.47 -2.47 12.20
N GLY A 94 9.07 -3.44 11.39
CA GLY A 94 9.49 -4.82 11.63
C GLY A 94 9.10 -5.79 10.55
N HIS A 95 9.42 -7.05 10.80
CA HIS A 95 9.04 -8.15 9.93
C HIS A 95 8.70 -9.40 10.75
N ILE A 96 7.86 -10.24 10.15
CA ILE A 96 7.43 -11.51 10.72
C ILE A 96 7.58 -12.58 9.65
N PHE A 97 8.11 -13.74 10.03
CA PHE A 97 8.15 -14.94 9.22
C PHE A 97 7.40 -16.07 9.90
N TRP A 98 6.45 -16.67 9.18
CA TRP A 98 5.76 -17.88 9.58
C TRP A 98 6.09 -19.04 8.64
N SER A 99 6.33 -20.22 9.22
CA SER A 99 6.48 -21.47 8.48
C SER A 99 5.58 -22.55 9.09
N TYR A 100 4.74 -23.15 8.27
CA TYR A 100 3.84 -24.24 8.66
C TYR A 100 4.47 -25.59 8.34
N ASN A 101 4.55 -26.46 9.34
CA ASN A 101 4.94 -27.85 9.15
C ASN A 101 3.66 -28.71 8.96
N PRO A 102 3.42 -29.26 7.75
CA PRO A 102 2.21 -30.03 7.48
C PRO A 102 2.16 -31.39 8.18
N VAL A 103 3.29 -31.89 8.68
CA VAL A 103 3.38 -33.17 9.42
C VAL A 103 2.99 -32.93 10.88
N THR A 104 3.61 -31.95 11.55
CA THR A 104 3.35 -31.67 12.97
C THR A 104 2.13 -30.77 13.19
N LYS A 105 1.60 -30.16 12.12
CA LYS A 105 0.52 -29.17 12.15
C LYS A 105 0.84 -27.92 12.99
N LYS A 106 2.14 -27.62 13.17
CA LYS A 106 2.63 -26.45 13.91
C LYS A 106 3.05 -25.32 12.98
N ILE A 107 2.89 -24.10 13.46
CA ILE A 107 3.48 -22.88 12.90
C ILE A 107 4.74 -22.57 13.69
N ASN A 108 5.86 -22.30 13.01
CA ASN A 108 7.04 -21.67 13.59
C ASN A 108 6.98 -20.17 13.30
N HIS A 109 7.32 -19.37 14.29
CA HIS A 109 7.31 -17.91 14.23
C HIS A 109 8.70 -17.35 14.46
N LEU A 110 9.10 -16.39 13.64
CA LEU A 110 10.23 -15.50 13.87
C LEU A 110 9.78 -14.06 13.59
N SER A 111 10.15 -13.11 14.43
CA SER A 111 9.91 -11.68 14.19
C SER A 111 11.05 -10.82 14.67
N SER A 112 11.15 -9.63 14.09
CA SER A 112 12.05 -8.57 14.54
C SER A 112 11.33 -7.23 14.42
N PHE A 113 11.38 -6.43 15.48
CA PHE A 113 10.79 -5.09 15.54
C PHE A 113 11.82 -4.08 16.06
N GLY A 114 12.02 -2.99 15.33
CA GLY A 114 13.10 -2.04 15.59
C GLY A 114 14.48 -2.70 15.58
N GLU A 115 15.42 -2.14 16.35
CA GLU A 115 16.81 -2.61 16.37
C GLU A 115 17.08 -3.74 17.37
N LEU A 116 16.21 -3.95 18.36
CA LEU A 116 16.53 -4.71 19.58
C LEU A 116 15.50 -5.76 19.98
N ARG A 117 14.36 -5.87 19.29
CA ARG A 117 13.27 -6.77 19.72
C ARG A 117 13.06 -7.91 18.74
N ALA A 118 13.78 -8.99 18.97
CA ALA A 118 13.55 -10.27 18.29
C ALA A 118 12.54 -11.13 19.04
N GLY A 119 11.66 -11.81 18.28
CA GLY A 119 10.64 -12.71 18.81
C GLY A 119 10.73 -14.09 18.16
N VAL A 120 10.70 -15.15 18.98
CA VAL A 120 10.69 -16.55 18.50
C VAL A 120 9.55 -17.30 19.16
N GLY A 121 8.84 -18.13 18.40
CA GLY A 121 7.72 -18.86 18.95
C GLY A 121 7.21 -19.99 18.07
N GLU A 122 6.19 -20.66 18.58
CA GLU A 122 5.44 -21.67 17.86
C GLU A 122 3.94 -21.57 18.13
N GLY A 123 3.15 -22.23 17.30
CA GLY A 123 1.71 -22.27 17.50
C GLY A 123 0.99 -23.14 16.51
N SER A 124 -0.28 -22.83 16.27
CA SER A 124 -1.17 -23.67 15.46
C SER A 124 -2.17 -22.83 14.68
N ILE A 125 -2.69 -23.43 13.60
CA ILE A 125 -3.80 -22.91 12.82
C ILE A 125 -5.04 -23.76 13.05
N SER A 126 -6.18 -23.12 13.27
CA SER A 126 -7.48 -23.78 13.42
C SER A 126 -8.07 -24.15 12.05
N LYS A 127 -9.15 -24.95 12.04
CA LYS A 127 -9.88 -25.26 10.79
C LYS A 127 -10.48 -24.02 10.11
N ASN A 128 -10.76 -22.98 10.89
CA ASN A 128 -11.32 -21.72 10.38
C ASN A 128 -10.21 -20.74 9.92
N GLY A 129 -8.93 -21.13 10.03
CA GLY A 129 -7.80 -20.29 9.67
C GLY A 129 -7.32 -19.35 10.77
N ASP A 130 -7.91 -19.42 11.98
CA ASP A 130 -7.44 -18.65 13.13
C ASP A 130 -6.09 -19.16 13.60
N ILE A 131 -5.21 -18.26 14.03
CA ILE A 131 -3.84 -18.59 14.44
C ILE A 131 -3.66 -18.25 15.91
N THR A 132 -3.08 -19.19 16.67
CA THR A 132 -2.60 -18.93 18.03
C THR A 132 -1.11 -19.21 18.09
N LEU A 133 -0.31 -18.27 18.61
CA LEU A 133 1.15 -18.38 18.73
C LEU A 133 1.59 -18.07 20.18
N LYS A 134 2.49 -18.89 20.72
CA LYS A 134 3.23 -18.61 21.96
C LYS A 134 4.63 -18.12 21.57
N ILE A 135 4.95 -16.86 21.90
CA ILE A 135 6.13 -16.14 21.44
C ILE A 135 6.91 -15.59 22.62
N PHE A 136 8.22 -15.75 22.61
CA PHE A 136 9.17 -15.16 23.55
C PHE A 136 9.89 -14.01 22.87
N PHE A 137 10.05 -12.89 23.57
CA PHE A 137 10.73 -11.71 23.04
C PHE A 137 11.99 -11.39 23.84
N GLU A 138 13.04 -10.99 23.12
CA GLU A 138 14.19 -10.32 23.74
C GLU A 138 13.74 -8.98 24.35
N GLY A 139 14.25 -8.69 25.56
CA GLY A 139 13.91 -7.49 26.32
C GLY A 139 12.67 -7.61 27.21
N GLU A 140 11.90 -8.70 27.14
CA GLU A 140 10.84 -8.97 28.13
C GLU A 140 11.39 -9.59 29.42
N PRO A 141 10.68 -9.47 30.56
CA PRO A 141 11.11 -10.08 31.80
C PRO A 141 11.38 -11.58 31.62
N LYS A 142 12.39 -12.08 32.32
CA LYS A 142 12.79 -13.49 32.24
C LYS A 142 11.58 -14.41 32.47
N ASP A 143 11.51 -15.48 31.68
CA ASP A 143 10.49 -16.53 31.78
C ASP A 143 9.05 -16.04 31.50
N THR A 144 8.89 -14.85 30.90
CA THR A 144 7.61 -14.38 30.37
C THR A 144 7.48 -14.69 28.88
N TYR A 145 6.23 -14.75 28.41
CA TYR A 145 5.93 -14.95 26.99
C TYR A 145 4.62 -14.26 26.62
N ARG A 146 4.35 -14.15 25.32
CA ARG A 146 3.10 -13.63 24.78
C ARG A 146 2.32 -14.70 24.04
N VAL A 147 1.00 -14.71 24.22
CA VAL A 147 0.08 -15.46 23.37
C VAL A 147 -0.59 -14.50 22.41
N TYR A 148 -0.35 -14.70 21.12
CA TYR A 148 -1.04 -13.98 20.05
C TYR A 148 -2.19 -14.82 19.54
N ASN A 149 -3.34 -14.19 19.36
CA ASN A 149 -4.52 -14.78 18.75
C ASN A 149 -4.92 -13.92 17.56
N TYR A 150 -4.90 -14.50 16.38
CA TYR A 150 -5.40 -13.93 15.14
C TYR A 150 -6.72 -14.62 14.83
N ARG A 151 -7.81 -13.86 14.88
CA ARG A 151 -9.15 -14.37 14.67
C ARG A 151 -9.79 -13.71 13.46
N TRP A 152 -10.25 -14.51 12.51
CA TRP A 152 -10.98 -14.00 11.35
C TRP A 152 -12.35 -13.48 11.74
N ILE A 153 -12.69 -12.29 11.23
CA ILE A 153 -14.01 -11.67 11.33
C ILE A 153 -14.73 -11.79 9.99
N SER A 154 -14.01 -11.53 8.89
CA SER A 154 -14.47 -11.73 7.52
C SER A 154 -13.27 -12.04 6.61
N LYS A 155 -13.51 -12.23 5.30
CA LYS A 155 -12.43 -12.41 4.31
C LYS A 155 -11.44 -11.23 4.26
N ASN A 156 -11.92 -10.04 4.62
CA ASN A 156 -11.17 -8.78 4.55
C ASN A 156 -10.93 -8.15 5.94
N GLU A 157 -11.19 -8.87 7.03
CA GLU A 157 -10.98 -8.35 8.38
C GLU A 157 -10.58 -9.47 9.37
N TYR A 158 -9.54 -9.22 10.16
CA TYR A 158 -9.21 -10.05 11.32
C TYR A 158 -8.92 -9.19 12.56
N HIS A 159 -9.11 -9.79 13.73
CA HIS A 159 -8.69 -9.23 15.01
C HIS A 159 -7.42 -9.92 15.47
N MET A 160 -6.43 -9.15 15.90
CA MET A 160 -5.22 -9.66 16.54
C MET A 160 -5.17 -9.17 17.98
N LYS A 161 -4.93 -10.09 18.91
CA LYS A 161 -4.72 -9.79 20.33
C LYS A 161 -3.49 -10.52 20.85
N SER A 162 -2.61 -9.79 21.52
CA SER A 162 -1.46 -10.31 22.26
C SER A 162 -1.67 -10.10 23.75
N VAL A 163 -1.50 -11.16 24.55
CA VAL A 163 -1.53 -11.11 26.02
C VAL A 163 -0.22 -11.67 26.56
N GLN A 164 0.40 -11.00 27.53
CA GLN A 164 1.60 -11.51 28.19
C GLN A 164 1.23 -12.41 29.38
N PHE A 165 2.04 -13.45 29.56
CA PHE A 165 1.93 -14.45 30.61
C PHE A 165 3.26 -14.58 31.35
N ASP A 166 3.17 -14.91 32.63
CA ASP A 166 4.32 -15.22 33.47
C ASP A 166 4.77 -16.70 33.34
N ALA A 167 5.81 -17.06 34.09
CA ALA A 167 6.37 -18.41 34.11
C ALA A 167 5.41 -19.48 34.65
N SER A 168 4.32 -19.08 35.32
CA SER A 168 3.28 -19.96 35.86
C SER A 168 2.04 -20.00 34.96
N ASP A 169 2.17 -19.55 33.72
CA ASP A 169 1.10 -19.42 32.72
C ASP A 169 -0.09 -18.54 33.20
N ASN A 170 0.14 -17.59 34.11
CA ASN A 170 -0.87 -16.61 34.50
C ASN A 170 -0.75 -15.33 33.67
N PRO A 171 -1.87 -14.71 33.25
CA PRO A 171 -1.83 -13.45 32.52
C PRO A 171 -1.31 -12.33 33.43
N THR A 172 -0.33 -11.55 32.95
CA THR A 172 0.26 -10.44 33.71
C THR A 172 -0.62 -9.18 33.72
N GLY A 173 -1.70 -9.18 32.95
CA GLY A 173 -2.54 -8.01 32.68
C GLY A 173 -2.05 -7.15 31.50
N LEU A 174 -0.83 -7.39 30.99
CA LEU A 174 -0.30 -6.65 29.85
C LEU A 174 -0.83 -7.21 28.53
N PHE A 175 -1.38 -6.35 27.68
CA PHE A 175 -1.91 -6.76 26.38
C PHE A 175 -1.88 -5.65 25.35
N TYR A 176 -2.04 -6.02 24.08
CA TYR A 176 -2.44 -5.11 23.02
C TYR A 176 -3.26 -5.82 21.96
N GLU A 177 -4.08 -5.06 21.23
CA GLU A 177 -4.94 -5.58 20.20
C GLU A 177 -5.32 -4.54 19.14
N GLY A 178 -5.69 -5.04 17.95
CA GLY A 178 -6.13 -4.23 16.83
C GLY A 178 -7.01 -5.03 15.87
N HIS A 179 -7.88 -4.32 15.17
CA HIS A 179 -8.62 -4.86 14.02
C HIS A 179 -7.89 -4.48 12.75
N PHE A 180 -7.62 -5.45 11.90
CA PHE A 180 -6.90 -5.28 10.66
C PHE A 180 -7.85 -5.50 9.51
N VAL A 181 -7.90 -4.54 8.59
CA VAL A 181 -8.70 -4.60 7.38
C VAL A 181 -7.79 -4.68 6.16
N ARG A 182 -8.21 -5.46 5.17
CA ARG A 182 -7.49 -5.56 3.91
C ARG A 182 -7.55 -4.21 3.19
N LEU A 183 -6.42 -3.75 2.66
CA LEU A 183 -6.43 -2.66 1.70
C LEU A 183 -6.99 -3.22 0.39
N ASP A 184 -8.26 -2.91 0.11
CA ASP A 184 -9.07 -3.54 -0.93
C ASP A 184 -8.58 -3.16 -2.35
N GLU A 185 -8.39 -4.15 -3.23
CA GLU A 185 -8.20 -3.94 -4.68
C GLU A 185 -9.48 -3.38 -5.33
N GLY A 186 -10.66 -3.66 -4.76
CA GLY A 186 -11.94 -3.14 -5.25
C GLY A 186 -12.07 -1.62 -5.12
N ASN A 187 -11.40 -1.03 -4.12
CA ASN A 187 -11.29 0.43 -3.99
C ASN A 187 -10.36 1.02 -5.05
N LEU A 188 -9.31 0.28 -5.45
CA LEU A 188 -8.32 0.79 -6.38
C LEU A 188 -8.91 1.08 -7.77
N LYS A 189 -9.76 0.19 -8.30
CA LYS A 189 -10.44 0.46 -9.58
C LYS A 189 -11.29 1.73 -9.49
N ASN A 190 -12.07 1.89 -8.43
CA ASN A 190 -12.91 3.07 -8.23
C ASN A 190 -12.06 4.35 -8.12
N GLN A 191 -10.92 4.31 -7.40
CA GLN A 191 -9.98 5.44 -7.34
C GLN A 191 -9.40 5.80 -8.71
N ILE A 192 -9.02 4.81 -9.51
CA ILE A 192 -8.58 5.04 -10.89
C ILE A 192 -9.73 5.70 -11.68
N GLU A 193 -10.95 5.17 -11.60
CA GLU A 193 -12.11 5.73 -12.30
C GLU A 193 -12.42 7.16 -11.87
N GLU A 194 -12.35 7.49 -10.57
CA GLU A 194 -12.51 8.85 -10.05
C GLU A 194 -11.46 9.82 -10.63
N ILE A 195 -10.20 9.40 -10.70
CA ILE A 195 -9.14 10.19 -11.34
C ILE A 195 -9.43 10.40 -12.83
N LEU A 196 -9.84 9.35 -13.54
CA LEU A 196 -10.14 9.43 -14.97
C LEU A 196 -11.35 10.33 -15.25
N VAL A 197 -12.35 10.35 -14.38
CA VAL A 197 -13.48 11.30 -14.45
C VAL A 197 -12.99 12.74 -14.38
N VAL A 198 -12.02 13.06 -13.51
CA VAL A 198 -11.40 14.39 -13.48
C VAL A 198 -10.70 14.70 -14.80
N LEU A 199 -10.01 13.73 -15.42
CA LEU A 199 -9.36 13.96 -16.70
C LEU A 199 -10.37 14.17 -17.85
N ASP A 200 -11.49 13.46 -17.83
CA ASP A 200 -12.53 13.51 -18.86
C ASP A 200 -13.41 14.76 -18.80
N ASP A 201 -13.39 15.50 -17.67
CA ASP A 201 -14.20 16.70 -17.48
C ASP A 201 -13.61 17.91 -18.21
N THR A 202 -14.38 18.49 -19.13
CA THR A 202 -13.98 19.65 -19.94
C THR A 202 -14.13 20.97 -19.22
N GLU A 203 -14.96 21.02 -18.17
CA GLU A 203 -15.38 22.24 -17.49
C GLU A 203 -14.51 22.60 -16.28
N ILE A 204 -13.72 21.64 -15.78
CA ILE A 204 -12.83 21.90 -14.65
C ILE A 204 -11.66 22.82 -15.02
N SER A 205 -11.14 23.56 -14.04
CA SER A 205 -9.93 24.36 -14.21
C SER A 205 -8.69 23.47 -14.36
N VAL A 206 -7.63 24.02 -14.96
CA VAL A 206 -6.34 23.32 -15.04
C VAL A 206 -5.80 23.05 -13.63
N GLU A 207 -6.00 23.97 -12.70
CA GLU A 207 -5.59 23.84 -11.31
C GLU A 207 -6.29 22.66 -10.61
N GLU A 208 -7.58 22.44 -10.88
CA GLU A 208 -8.31 21.27 -10.35
C GLU A 208 -7.82 19.97 -11.00
N GLN A 209 -7.63 19.99 -12.33
CA GLN A 209 -7.11 18.85 -13.08
C GLN A 209 -5.70 18.44 -12.60
N LEU A 210 -4.87 19.38 -12.17
CA LEU A 210 -3.52 19.08 -11.68
C LEU A 210 -3.50 18.36 -10.33
N LYS A 211 -4.58 18.37 -9.54
CA LYS A 211 -4.60 17.76 -8.19
C LYS A 211 -4.45 16.24 -8.20
N VAL A 212 -4.88 15.59 -9.29
CA VAL A 212 -4.78 14.13 -9.46
C VAL A 212 -3.40 13.67 -9.92
N TYR A 213 -2.46 14.59 -10.17
CA TYR A 213 -1.08 14.28 -10.54
C TYR A 213 -0.14 14.41 -9.34
N ALA A 214 0.92 13.61 -9.34
CA ALA A 214 2.05 13.78 -8.44
C ALA A 214 2.86 15.04 -8.81
N ASP A 215 3.51 15.66 -7.83
CA ASP A 215 4.26 16.91 -8.04
C ASP A 215 5.37 16.78 -9.09
N ASP A 216 5.98 15.59 -9.19
CA ASP A 216 7.06 15.22 -10.11
C ASP A 216 6.57 14.45 -11.34
N VAL A 217 5.29 14.59 -11.72
CA VAL A 217 4.67 13.90 -12.85
C VAL A 217 5.49 13.93 -14.14
N VAL A 218 5.54 12.81 -14.85
CA VAL A 218 6.08 12.69 -16.21
C VAL A 218 4.93 12.47 -17.19
N HIS A 219 4.64 13.46 -18.03
CA HIS A 219 3.52 13.43 -18.97
C HIS A 219 3.97 13.54 -20.43
N MET A 220 3.67 12.51 -21.22
CA MET A 220 3.99 12.42 -22.64
C MET A 220 2.72 12.41 -23.50
N ALA A 221 2.42 13.54 -24.14
CA ALA A 221 1.34 13.65 -25.12
C ALA A 221 1.83 13.32 -26.54
N PRO A 222 0.96 12.85 -27.45
CA PRO A 222 1.37 12.46 -28.79
C PRO A 222 1.85 13.67 -29.59
N GLY A 223 3.07 13.59 -30.14
CA GLY A 223 3.66 14.66 -30.96
C GLY A 223 4.14 15.89 -30.18
N TYR A 224 4.22 15.81 -28.85
CA TYR A 224 4.74 16.86 -27.99
C TYR A 224 5.94 16.39 -27.19
N GLU A 225 6.75 17.36 -26.77
CA GLU A 225 7.85 17.13 -25.82
C GLU A 225 7.34 16.67 -24.46
N LEU A 226 8.23 16.01 -23.72
CA LEU A 226 7.96 15.53 -22.38
C LEU A 226 7.71 16.71 -21.41
N ASN A 227 6.66 16.60 -20.59
CA ASN A 227 6.40 17.53 -19.50
C ASN A 227 6.82 16.89 -18.17
N ILE A 228 7.70 17.56 -17.41
CA ILE A 228 8.19 17.09 -16.11
C ILE A 228 7.71 18.06 -15.02
N GLY A 229 6.97 17.52 -14.06
CA GLY A 229 6.36 18.22 -12.94
C GLY A 229 5.07 18.98 -13.29
N THR A 230 4.27 19.23 -12.25
CA THR A 230 2.93 19.86 -12.38
C THR A 230 2.97 21.25 -13.01
N LYS A 231 4.05 22.01 -12.81
CA LYS A 231 4.23 23.33 -13.43
C LYS A 231 4.34 23.26 -14.96
N ALA A 232 5.15 22.34 -15.48
CA ALA A 232 5.32 22.17 -16.92
C ALA A 232 4.02 21.65 -17.56
N LEU A 233 3.42 20.63 -16.92
CA LEU A 233 2.13 20.09 -17.35
C LEU A 233 1.02 21.15 -17.33
N GLY A 234 0.95 21.98 -16.29
CA GLY A 234 -0.03 23.05 -16.20
C GLY A 234 0.06 24.06 -17.34
N ASN A 235 1.28 24.45 -17.74
CA ASN A 235 1.49 25.32 -18.89
C ASN A 235 1.05 24.64 -20.19
N PHE A 236 1.38 23.36 -20.37
CA PHE A 236 0.94 22.59 -21.52
C PHE A 236 -0.58 22.53 -21.63
N LEU A 237 -1.28 22.20 -20.54
CA LEU A 237 -2.74 22.12 -20.51
C LEU A 237 -3.41 23.48 -20.78
N LYS A 238 -2.85 24.58 -20.24
CA LYS A 238 -3.33 25.95 -20.54
C LYS A 238 -3.20 26.28 -22.03
N ASN A 239 -2.03 26.01 -22.61
CA ASN A 239 -1.80 26.22 -24.04
C ASN A 239 -2.76 25.36 -24.90
N GLN A 240 -3.01 24.10 -24.52
CA GLN A 240 -3.98 23.25 -25.22
C GLN A 240 -5.40 23.84 -25.19
N LYS A 241 -5.86 24.35 -24.05
CA LYS A 241 -7.18 24.99 -23.93
C LYS A 241 -7.31 26.27 -24.77
N GLU A 242 -6.21 26.97 -25.04
CA GLU A 242 -6.23 28.12 -25.96
C GLU A 242 -6.46 27.71 -27.42
N LEU A 243 -6.02 26.50 -27.80
CA LEU A 243 -6.16 25.97 -29.15
C LEU A 243 -7.54 25.37 -29.43
N GLY A 244 -8.25 24.91 -28.41
CA GLY A 244 -9.59 24.33 -28.55
C GLY A 244 -10.08 23.57 -27.33
N VAL A 245 -11.17 22.84 -27.50
CA VAL A 245 -11.76 21.99 -26.45
C VAL A 245 -11.58 20.53 -26.83
N VAL A 246 -11.00 19.75 -25.92
CA VAL A 246 -10.89 18.30 -26.05
C VAL A 246 -12.04 17.67 -25.27
N LYS A 247 -12.93 16.94 -25.94
CA LYS A 247 -13.90 16.06 -25.29
C LYS A 247 -13.37 14.65 -25.36
N MET A 248 -13.20 14.00 -24.22
CA MET A 248 -12.59 12.67 -24.20
C MET A 248 -13.21 11.76 -23.15
N LYS A 249 -12.96 10.47 -23.32
CA LYS A 249 -13.34 9.42 -22.39
C LYS A 249 -12.21 8.42 -22.27
N HIS A 250 -11.76 8.16 -21.05
CA HIS A 250 -10.81 7.10 -20.76
C HIS A 250 -11.53 5.76 -20.54
N GLU A 251 -10.90 4.67 -20.96
CA GLU A 251 -11.35 3.29 -20.73
C GLU A 251 -10.21 2.45 -20.16
N ILE A 252 -10.50 1.72 -19.08
CA ILE A 252 -9.55 0.83 -18.41
C ILE A 252 -9.64 -0.56 -19.05
N PHE A 253 -8.52 -1.06 -19.59
CA PHE A 253 -8.45 -2.45 -20.08
C PHE A 253 -7.97 -3.40 -18.99
N GLU A 254 -6.87 -3.05 -18.32
CA GLU A 254 -6.30 -3.82 -17.23
C GLU A 254 -5.49 -2.91 -16.31
N PHE A 255 -5.31 -3.33 -15.06
CA PHE A 255 -4.40 -2.68 -14.13
C PHE A 255 -3.82 -3.71 -13.16
N GLU A 256 -2.64 -3.42 -12.65
CA GLU A 256 -1.91 -4.25 -11.69
C GLU A 256 -1.27 -3.34 -10.63
N ARG A 257 -1.33 -3.78 -9.37
CA ARG A 257 -0.65 -3.12 -8.25
C ARG A 257 0.67 -3.81 -7.95
N LEU A 258 1.74 -3.03 -7.91
CA LEU A 258 3.10 -3.45 -7.61
C LEU A 258 3.62 -2.61 -6.43
N GLY A 259 3.29 -3.02 -5.21
CA GLY A 259 3.60 -2.26 -3.99
C GLY A 259 2.84 -0.94 -3.94
N SER A 260 3.58 0.18 -3.86
CA SER A 260 3.01 1.54 -3.90
C SER A 260 2.64 2.00 -5.31
N LEU A 261 3.00 1.25 -6.35
CA LEU A 261 2.73 1.60 -7.74
C LEU A 261 1.51 0.87 -8.27
N VAL A 262 0.77 1.52 -9.16
CA VAL A 262 -0.31 0.89 -9.91
C VAL A 262 -0.11 1.20 -11.38
N ILE A 263 0.02 0.16 -12.19
CA ILE A 263 0.18 0.29 -13.63
C ILE A 263 -1.16 -0.01 -14.27
N MET A 264 -1.66 0.91 -15.09
CA MET A 264 -2.91 0.74 -15.82
C MET A 264 -2.66 0.89 -17.33
N ARG A 265 -3.22 -0.04 -18.08
CA ARG A 265 -3.35 0.04 -19.53
C ARG A 265 -4.78 0.36 -19.89
N GLY A 266 -4.93 1.29 -20.83
CA GLY A 266 -6.24 1.73 -21.29
C GLY A 266 -6.19 2.44 -22.63
N GLU A 267 -7.29 3.06 -22.98
CA GLU A 267 -7.40 3.93 -24.15
C GLU A 267 -8.10 5.24 -23.83
N VAL A 268 -7.87 6.24 -24.66
CA VAL A 268 -8.73 7.43 -24.73
C VAL A 268 -9.40 7.46 -26.08
N ARG A 269 -10.70 7.73 -26.09
CA ARG A 269 -11.43 8.12 -27.30
C ARG A 269 -11.96 9.53 -27.11
N GLY A 270 -11.87 10.34 -28.15
CA GLY A 270 -12.35 11.71 -28.03
C GLY A 270 -12.44 12.46 -29.34
N THR A 271 -12.82 13.72 -29.20
CA THR A 271 -12.94 14.68 -30.28
C THR A 271 -12.31 15.99 -29.84
N PHE A 272 -11.37 16.49 -30.63
CA PHE A 272 -10.83 17.83 -30.47
C PHE A 272 -11.64 18.82 -31.31
N HIS A 273 -12.07 19.91 -30.69
CA HIS A 273 -12.80 21.02 -31.30
C HIS A 273 -11.88 22.24 -31.37
N PRO A 274 -11.18 22.49 -32.50
CA PRO A 274 -10.27 23.62 -32.61
C PRO A 274 -11.03 24.94 -32.53
N LYS A 275 -10.48 25.95 -31.86
CA LYS A 275 -11.15 27.25 -31.63
C LYS A 275 -11.51 28.00 -32.91
N ASN A 276 -10.71 27.83 -33.96
CA ASN A 276 -10.82 28.57 -35.22
C ASN A 276 -11.21 27.68 -36.41
N GLU A 277 -11.62 26.43 -36.17
CA GLU A 277 -12.01 25.50 -37.23
C GLU A 277 -13.42 24.98 -36.98
N THR A 278 -14.16 24.73 -38.06
CA THR A 278 -15.54 24.24 -37.95
C THR A 278 -15.61 22.72 -37.82
N THR A 279 -14.56 22.00 -38.22
CA THR A 279 -14.57 20.54 -38.26
C THR A 279 -13.86 19.95 -37.04
N PRO A 280 -14.60 19.26 -36.14
CA PRO A 280 -13.99 18.52 -35.06
C PRO A 280 -13.10 17.39 -35.59
N ARG A 281 -12.03 17.08 -34.86
CA ARG A 281 -11.06 16.03 -35.20
C ARG A 281 -11.18 14.91 -34.18
N GLU A 282 -11.66 13.75 -34.61
CA GLU A 282 -11.65 12.56 -33.76
C GLU A 282 -10.21 12.12 -33.49
N PHE A 283 -10.00 11.48 -32.34
CA PHE A 283 -8.74 10.85 -32.00
C PHE A 283 -8.95 9.64 -31.10
N ARG A 284 -7.95 8.75 -31.12
CA ARG A 284 -7.84 7.60 -30.24
C ARG A 284 -6.40 7.47 -29.78
N THR A 285 -6.19 7.11 -28.52
CA THR A 285 -4.86 6.81 -27.99
C THR A 285 -4.85 5.49 -27.23
N LYS A 286 -3.68 4.85 -27.20
CA LYS A 286 -3.38 3.75 -26.27
C LYS A 286 -2.50 4.31 -25.16
N ASN A 287 -2.88 4.06 -23.92
CA ASN A 287 -2.28 4.74 -22.78
C ASN A 287 -1.65 3.76 -21.82
N LEU A 288 -0.57 4.22 -21.21
CA LEU A 288 0.02 3.61 -20.03
C LEU A 288 0.03 4.66 -18.92
N PHE A 289 -0.71 4.38 -17.86
CA PHE A 289 -0.69 5.16 -16.63
C PHE A 289 0.14 4.42 -15.60
N VAL A 290 1.00 5.15 -14.90
CA VAL A 290 1.63 4.71 -13.66
C VAL A 290 1.14 5.64 -12.57
N PHE A 291 0.36 5.10 -11.66
CA PHE A 291 -0.04 5.77 -10.45
C PHE A 291 0.90 5.41 -9.31
N GLU A 292 1.01 6.31 -8.35
CA GLU A 292 1.71 6.13 -7.10
C GLU A 292 0.74 6.39 -5.96
N VAL A 293 0.75 5.51 -4.95
CA VAL A 293 0.03 5.71 -3.70
C VAL A 293 0.90 6.53 -2.78
N PHE A 294 0.53 7.78 -2.55
CA PHE A 294 1.21 8.68 -1.64
C PHE A 294 0.24 9.09 -0.53
N LEU A 295 0.59 8.84 0.74
CA LEU A 295 -0.25 9.19 1.90
C LEU A 295 -1.69 8.64 1.83
N ASN A 296 -1.89 7.44 1.25
CA ASN A 296 -3.18 6.81 0.96
C ASN A 296 -4.00 7.48 -0.16
N GLU A 297 -3.43 8.41 -0.91
CA GLU A 297 -4.03 8.96 -2.12
C GLU A 297 -3.35 8.38 -3.36
N LEU A 298 -4.15 7.94 -4.33
CA LEU A 298 -3.66 7.53 -5.63
C LEU A 298 -3.45 8.78 -6.50
N LYS A 299 -2.26 8.95 -7.07
CA LYS A 299 -1.94 10.05 -7.99
C LYS A 299 -1.25 9.54 -9.24
N ILE A 300 -1.46 10.21 -10.36
CA ILE A 300 -0.75 9.92 -11.61
C ILE A 300 0.70 10.39 -11.48
N ASN A 301 1.64 9.45 -11.44
CA ASN A 301 3.08 9.72 -11.45
C ASN A 301 3.61 9.79 -12.89
N LYS A 302 3.18 8.87 -13.77
CA LYS A 302 3.56 8.88 -15.19
C LYS A 302 2.37 8.60 -16.08
N VAL A 303 2.34 9.25 -17.24
CA VAL A 303 1.38 8.94 -18.28
C VAL A 303 1.99 9.08 -19.66
N ILE A 304 1.73 8.10 -20.51
CA ILE A 304 2.13 8.09 -21.91
C ILE A 304 0.87 7.89 -22.75
N TYR A 305 0.60 8.84 -23.63
CA TYR A 305 -0.44 8.76 -24.65
C TYR A 305 0.21 8.45 -26.00
N ASN A 306 -0.10 7.29 -26.59
CA ASN A 306 0.35 6.93 -27.93
C ASN A 306 -0.83 7.02 -28.91
N SER A 307 -0.69 7.81 -29.96
CA SER A 307 -1.70 7.89 -31.02
C SER A 307 -2.02 6.51 -31.59
N SER A 308 -3.30 6.22 -31.75
CA SER A 308 -3.81 5.01 -32.38
C SER A 308 -4.63 5.36 -33.61
N PRO A 309 -4.60 4.56 -34.69
CA PRO A 309 -5.50 4.73 -35.81
C PRO A 309 -6.96 4.72 -35.35
N ILE A 310 -7.76 5.58 -35.97
CA ILE A 310 -9.22 5.53 -35.88
C ILE A 310 -9.65 4.46 -36.88
N GLU A 311 -10.25 3.38 -36.41
CA GLU A 311 -10.81 2.37 -37.28
C GLU A 311 -11.89 3.03 -38.14
N LYS A 312 -11.60 3.21 -39.44
CA LYS A 312 -12.68 3.44 -40.40
C LYS A 312 -13.47 2.14 -40.42
N GLN A 313 -14.74 2.18 -40.02
CA GLN A 313 -15.65 1.07 -40.28
C GLN A 313 -15.53 0.75 -41.78
N LEU A 314 -14.98 -0.43 -42.08
CA LEU A 314 -15.00 -1.03 -43.40
C LEU A 314 -16.44 -1.43 -43.73
#